data_AF-A0A378WFS2-F1
#
_entry.id   AF-A0A378WFS2-F1
#
_cell.length_a   1.000
_cell.length_b   1.000
_cell.length_c   1.000
_cell.angle_alpha   90.00
_cell.angle_beta   90.00
_cell.angle_gamma   90.00
#
_symmetry.space_group_name_H-M   'P 1'
#
loop_
_entity.id
_entity.type
_entity.pdbx_description
1 polymer ?
#
loop_
_entity_poly.entity_id
_entity_poly.type
_entity_poly.pdbx_seq_one_letter_code
_entity_poly.pdbx_strand_id
1 'polypeptide(L)'
;MCLSSTEPGGPRRCSSDARTAYQRASRSVAELERAETQLEAGLEPGGDVHAPCSMPPGGAGGSGGGWFDDEWSVERDQVHDAYQRACAEDGYRGQYRDAVIEAGAEVAYKVELTHPLPPEGADDQTWDAVLHARAVAYRDTLRAIRPFGTAELATEPGSYREGVEMARQQSSYFPDEWVQATNRPPYKPLIIKEDSNVGGISSCYRPATQAPMLTTPLMATEASELTDGLTTAPQVYPHLSLSHGWAIPLVEDTPELRARLAAYRRRRPNVGTVPSDRPGFVYVGQDITSGPVGPHASLDRAHRGPAVMLHELSHRMAEHNHAVTMATEAFLQGRVVGQRRKRYVIGGDTWYRDGGFADIAVGIDYPDRSRNNVLSMGMEAVFHRKYGGLEGAAGHNPDTQHRNLILGLLAFSPGDHREAT
;
A
#
# COMPACT_ATOMS: atom_id res chain seq x y z
N MET A 1 -9.22 29.18 -14.95
CA MET A 1 -10.55 29.36 -15.58
C MET A 1 -10.41 29.09 -17.07
N CYS A 2 -11.31 28.27 -17.67
CA CYS A 2 -11.36 28.13 -19.13
C CYS A 2 -11.83 29.48 -19.70
N LEU A 3 -11.04 30.10 -20.58
CA LEU A 3 -11.39 31.37 -21.24
C LEU A 3 -12.61 31.19 -22.16
N SER A 4 -13.33 32.27 -22.45
CA SER A 4 -14.48 32.20 -23.37
C SER A 4 -14.01 31.93 -24.81
N SER A 5 -14.87 31.33 -25.65
CA SER A 5 -14.53 31.04 -27.05
C SER A 5 -14.28 32.29 -27.90
N THR A 6 -14.62 33.47 -27.37
CA THR A 6 -14.48 34.77 -28.02
C THR A 6 -13.23 35.54 -27.60
N GLU A 7 -12.48 35.06 -26.60
CA GLU A 7 -11.24 35.72 -26.17
C GLU A 7 -10.04 35.28 -27.04
N PRO A 8 -9.16 36.18 -27.46
CA PRO A 8 -7.90 35.82 -28.13
C PRO A 8 -7.03 34.97 -27.20
N GLY A 9 -6.84 33.69 -27.54
CA GLY A 9 -6.25 32.68 -26.64
C GLY A 9 -7.27 31.74 -25.98
N GLY A 10 -8.55 31.87 -26.33
CA GLY A 10 -9.66 31.00 -25.93
C GLY A 10 -9.39 29.53 -26.24
N PRO A 11 -9.95 28.60 -25.42
CA PRO A 11 -9.35 27.30 -25.19
C PRO A 11 -9.29 26.46 -26.46
N ARG A 12 -8.06 26.20 -26.92
CA ARG A 12 -7.75 24.91 -27.56
C ARG A 12 -8.06 23.81 -26.54
N ARG A 13 -9.32 23.37 -26.53
CA ARG A 13 -9.84 22.16 -25.90
C ARG A 13 -9.42 22.03 -24.42
N CYS A 14 -10.22 22.56 -23.49
CA CYS A 14 -10.19 22.07 -22.11
C CYS A 14 -10.30 20.53 -22.19
N SER A 15 -9.37 19.81 -21.55
CA SER A 15 -9.27 18.35 -21.65
C SER A 15 -10.64 17.71 -21.36
N SER A 16 -10.91 16.54 -21.95
CA SER A 16 -12.12 15.75 -21.62
C SER A 16 -12.33 15.66 -20.11
N ASP A 17 -11.22 15.56 -19.38
CA ASP A 17 -11.18 15.37 -17.94
C ASP A 17 -11.62 16.64 -17.21
N ALA A 18 -11.17 17.82 -17.65
CA ALA A 18 -11.62 19.10 -17.11
C ALA A 18 -13.12 19.34 -17.35
N ARG A 19 -13.64 18.95 -18.52
CA ARG A 19 -15.09 19.01 -18.80
C ARG A 19 -15.89 18.04 -17.94
N THR A 20 -15.38 16.83 -17.75
CA THR A 20 -16.02 15.80 -16.92
C THR A 20 -16.02 16.22 -15.44
N ALA A 21 -14.93 16.80 -14.95
CA ALA A 21 -14.84 17.34 -13.60
C ALA A 21 -15.80 18.52 -13.39
N TYR A 22 -15.87 19.45 -14.35
CA TYR A 22 -16.83 20.56 -14.31
C TYR A 22 -18.29 20.09 -14.31
N GLN A 23 -18.62 19.11 -15.14
CA GLN A 23 -19.97 18.52 -15.18
C GLN A 23 -20.35 17.82 -13.87
N ARG A 24 -19.39 17.12 -13.23
CA ARG A 24 -19.60 16.54 -11.90
C ARG A 24 -19.86 17.61 -10.85
N ALA A 25 -18.98 18.62 -10.77
CA ALA A 25 -19.13 19.73 -9.83
C ALA A 25 -20.47 20.48 -10.03
N SER A 26 -20.85 20.75 -11.27
CA SER A 26 -22.13 21.40 -11.59
C SER A 26 -23.35 20.57 -11.16
N ARG A 27 -23.27 19.24 -11.24
CA ARG A 27 -24.34 18.35 -10.76
C ARG A 27 -24.46 18.37 -9.24
N SER A 28 -23.32 18.30 -8.54
CA SER A 28 -23.28 18.37 -7.08
C SER A 28 -23.84 19.70 -6.56
N VAL A 29 -23.50 20.83 -7.19
CA VAL A 29 -24.09 22.14 -6.84
C VAL A 29 -25.61 22.12 -7.01
N ALA A 30 -26.12 21.61 -8.14
CA ALA A 30 -27.57 21.52 -8.38
C ALA A 30 -28.30 20.55 -7.44
N GLU A 31 -27.61 19.60 -6.80
CA GLU A 31 -28.15 18.74 -5.75
C GLU A 31 -28.20 19.47 -4.41
N LEU A 32 -27.15 20.21 -4.07
CA LEU A 32 -27.09 21.04 -2.86
C LEU A 32 -28.14 22.16 -2.89
N GLU A 33 -28.30 22.88 -4.00
CA GLU A 33 -29.34 23.92 -4.15
C GLU A 33 -30.76 23.34 -3.98
N ARG A 34 -30.99 22.10 -4.42
CA ARG A 34 -32.28 21.39 -4.20
C ARG A 34 -32.48 21.03 -2.74
N ALA A 35 -31.45 20.55 -2.05
CA ALA A 35 -31.51 20.22 -0.64
C ALA A 35 -31.73 21.46 0.22
N GLU A 36 -31.06 22.56 -0.08
CA GLU A 36 -31.24 23.88 0.55
C GLU A 36 -32.70 24.35 0.41
N THR A 37 -33.23 24.33 -0.81
CA THR A 37 -34.64 24.71 -1.07
C THR A 37 -35.63 23.86 -0.26
N GLN A 38 -35.37 22.57 -0.10
CA GLN A 38 -36.23 21.67 0.69
C GLN A 38 -36.17 21.98 2.19
N LEU A 39 -35.00 22.30 2.71
CA LEU A 39 -34.82 22.69 4.11
C LEU A 39 -35.49 24.04 4.40
N GLU A 40 -35.33 25.02 3.52
CA GLU A 40 -36.00 26.32 3.64
C GLU A 40 -37.53 26.18 3.59
N ALA A 41 -38.06 25.35 2.70
CA ALA A 41 -39.49 25.07 2.65
C ALA A 41 -40.02 24.37 3.91
N GLY A 42 -39.18 23.60 4.61
CA GLY A 42 -39.51 22.96 5.89
C GLY A 42 -39.41 23.88 7.11
N LEU A 43 -38.80 25.07 6.97
CA LEU A 43 -38.62 26.07 8.03
C LEU A 43 -39.73 27.14 8.03
N GLU A 44 -40.67 27.09 7.09
CA GLU A 44 -41.87 27.93 7.15
C GLU A 44 -42.63 27.66 8.47
N PRO A 45 -42.95 28.72 9.26
CA PRO A 45 -43.53 28.57 10.58
C PRO A 45 -44.96 28.05 10.48
N GLY A 46 -45.10 26.73 10.53
CA GLY A 46 -46.37 26.05 10.75
C GLY A 46 -46.95 26.48 12.09
N GLY A 47 -47.95 27.37 12.02
CA GLY A 47 -48.63 27.93 13.17
C GLY A 47 -49.22 26.89 14.13
N ASP A 48 -49.25 27.30 15.40
CA ASP A 48 -50.05 26.82 16.52
C ASP A 48 -50.90 25.56 16.29
N VAL A 49 -50.37 24.40 16.69
CA VAL A 49 -51.21 23.27 17.09
C VAL A 49 -50.72 22.71 18.43
N HIS A 50 -51.33 23.21 19.50
CA HIS A 50 -51.37 22.51 20.79
C HIS A 50 -52.07 21.15 20.59
N ALA A 51 -51.30 20.07 20.56
CA ALA A 51 -51.80 18.72 20.72
C ALA A 51 -51.18 18.09 21.99
N PRO A 52 -51.98 17.59 22.95
CA PRO A 52 -51.46 17.00 24.17
C PRO A 52 -50.82 15.63 23.91
N CYS A 53 -49.61 15.47 24.43
CA CYS A 53 -48.85 14.22 24.47
C CYS A 53 -49.68 13.07 25.04
N SER A 54 -49.94 12.06 24.21
CA SER A 54 -50.35 10.73 24.66
C SER A 54 -49.15 9.80 24.53
N MET A 55 -48.58 9.42 25.67
CA MET A 55 -47.51 8.42 25.77
C MET A 55 -48.09 7.02 25.50
N PRO A 56 -47.47 6.19 24.63
CA PRO A 56 -47.79 4.77 24.58
C PRO A 56 -47.11 4.01 25.75
N PRO A 57 -47.71 2.89 26.21
CA PRO A 57 -47.17 2.12 27.31
C PRO A 57 -45.97 1.28 26.87
N GLY A 58 -45.05 1.07 27.82
CA GLY A 58 -43.75 0.46 27.61
C GLY A 58 -43.77 -0.95 27.03
N GLY A 59 -42.91 -1.16 26.04
CA GLY A 59 -42.39 -2.46 25.64
C GLY A 59 -40.96 -2.60 26.18
N ALA A 60 -40.78 -3.48 27.14
CA ALA A 60 -39.48 -3.87 27.66
C ALA A 60 -38.79 -4.87 26.71
N GLY A 61 -37.49 -4.65 26.47
CA GLY A 61 -36.55 -5.71 26.07
C GLY A 61 -36.15 -5.72 24.59
N GLY A 62 -34.97 -5.17 24.28
CA GLY A 62 -34.30 -5.38 22.99
C GLY A 62 -33.09 -4.48 22.78
N SER A 63 -31.89 -5.00 23.09
CA SER A 63 -30.54 -4.57 22.63
C SER A 63 -30.25 -3.06 22.56
N GLY A 64 -29.58 -2.53 23.58
CA GLY A 64 -28.85 -1.28 23.48
C GLY A 64 -27.68 -1.41 22.50
N GLY A 65 -27.80 -0.72 21.36
CA GLY A 65 -26.80 -0.65 20.31
C GLY A 65 -27.17 0.23 19.11
N GLY A 66 -28.33 0.91 19.16
CA GLY A 66 -28.73 1.90 18.16
C GLY A 66 -28.68 3.28 18.78
N TRP A 67 -27.84 4.16 18.25
CA TRP A 67 -27.77 5.64 18.37
C TRP A 67 -26.35 6.22 18.18
N PHE A 68 -25.38 5.45 17.67
CA PHE A 68 -24.35 6.07 16.82
C PHE A 68 -24.98 6.27 15.45
N ASP A 69 -25.68 7.40 15.29
CA ASP A 69 -25.87 8.00 13.98
C ASP A 69 -24.47 8.27 13.43
N ASP A 70 -24.14 7.45 12.48
CA ASP A 70 -22.82 7.11 12.01
C ASP A 70 -22.41 8.26 11.08
N GLU A 71 -21.84 9.33 11.65
CA GLU A 71 -21.36 10.54 10.95
C GLU A 71 -20.51 10.22 9.71
N TRP A 72 -19.96 9.00 9.67
CA TRP A 72 -19.09 8.48 8.63
C TRP A 72 -19.69 7.30 7.85
N SER A 73 -20.95 6.93 8.10
CA SER A 73 -21.61 5.80 7.42
C SER A 73 -21.71 6.00 5.92
N VAL A 74 -22.06 7.21 5.49
CA VAL A 74 -22.25 7.52 4.07
C VAL A 74 -20.93 7.33 3.32
N GLU A 75 -19.83 7.89 3.82
CA GLU A 75 -18.51 7.76 3.24
C GLU A 75 -18.06 6.29 3.26
N ARG A 76 -18.26 5.59 4.38
CA ARG A 76 -17.91 4.17 4.51
C ARG A 76 -18.66 3.31 3.49
N ASP A 77 -19.97 3.48 3.37
CA ASP A 77 -20.81 2.68 2.49
C ASP A 77 -20.48 2.97 1.03
N GLN A 78 -20.22 4.24 0.66
CA GLN A 78 -19.78 4.61 -0.69
C GLN A 78 -18.42 3.97 -1.05
N VAL A 79 -17.45 4.01 -0.14
CA VAL A 79 -16.13 3.40 -0.35
C VAL A 79 -16.27 1.87 -0.46
N HIS A 80 -17.08 1.26 0.40
CA HIS A 80 -17.33 -0.18 0.36
C HIS A 80 -18.00 -0.62 -0.95
N ASP A 81 -19.03 0.07 -1.40
CA ASP A 81 -19.70 -0.20 -2.68
C ASP A 81 -18.75 -0.06 -3.86
N ALA A 82 -17.90 0.98 -3.86
CA ALA A 82 -16.89 1.17 -4.89
C ALA A 82 -15.85 0.05 -4.89
N TYR A 83 -15.46 -0.43 -3.70
CA TYR A 83 -14.57 -1.59 -3.56
C TYR A 83 -15.18 -2.86 -4.14
N GLN A 84 -16.43 -3.17 -3.78
CA GLN A 84 -17.12 -4.36 -4.29
C GLN A 84 -17.21 -4.36 -5.82
N ARG A 85 -17.54 -3.20 -6.42
CA ARG A 85 -17.52 -3.03 -7.89
C ARG A 85 -16.13 -3.25 -8.48
N ALA A 86 -15.08 -2.73 -7.84
CA ALA A 86 -13.70 -2.90 -8.29
C ALA A 86 -13.20 -4.35 -8.19
N CYS A 87 -13.69 -5.13 -7.23
CA CYS A 87 -13.41 -6.57 -7.17
C CYS A 87 -14.15 -7.38 -8.23
N ALA A 88 -15.35 -6.96 -8.63
CA ALA A 88 -16.12 -7.63 -9.68
C ALA A 88 -15.59 -7.33 -11.09
N GLU A 89 -15.12 -6.10 -11.32
CA GLU A 89 -14.77 -5.60 -12.66
C GLU A 89 -13.50 -4.75 -12.64
N ASP A 90 -12.46 -5.17 -13.38
CA ASP A 90 -11.15 -4.49 -13.44
C ASP A 90 -11.23 -3.00 -13.84
N GLY A 91 -12.28 -2.60 -14.57
CA GLY A 91 -12.51 -1.22 -14.99
C GLY A 91 -12.85 -0.24 -13.84
N TYR A 92 -13.17 -0.75 -12.65
CA TYR A 92 -13.67 0.05 -11.52
C TYR A 92 -12.61 0.38 -10.48
N ARG A 93 -11.36 -0.10 -10.62
CA ARG A 93 -10.26 0.24 -9.69
C ARG A 93 -10.05 1.74 -9.53
N GLY A 94 -10.23 2.50 -10.61
CA GLY A 94 -10.16 3.97 -10.58
C GLY A 94 -11.28 4.61 -9.77
N GLN A 95 -12.51 4.06 -9.82
CA GLN A 95 -13.64 4.57 -9.03
C GLN A 95 -13.45 4.28 -7.54
N TYR A 96 -12.94 3.10 -7.20
CA TYR A 96 -12.60 2.78 -5.82
C TYR A 96 -11.54 3.73 -5.27
N ARG A 97 -10.46 3.98 -6.02
CA ARG A 97 -9.47 5.00 -5.67
C ARG A 97 -10.10 6.37 -5.45
N ASP A 98 -10.96 6.83 -6.36
CA ASP A 98 -11.57 8.16 -6.28
C ASP A 98 -12.47 8.29 -5.05
N ALA A 99 -13.30 7.27 -4.76
CA ALA A 99 -14.14 7.24 -3.56
C ALA A 99 -13.30 7.30 -2.28
N VAL A 100 -12.17 6.57 -2.23
CA VAL A 100 -11.22 6.62 -1.10
C VAL A 100 -10.63 8.02 -0.93
N ILE A 101 -10.22 8.67 -2.03
CA ILE A 101 -9.67 10.04 -1.99
C ILE A 101 -10.72 11.05 -1.51
N GLU A 102 -11.96 10.94 -1.99
CA GLU A 102 -13.07 11.81 -1.59
C GLU A 102 -13.37 11.65 -0.08
N ALA A 103 -13.53 10.42 0.40
CA ALA A 103 -13.76 10.15 1.82
C ALA A 103 -12.59 10.61 2.72
N GLY A 104 -11.35 10.46 2.25
CA GLY A 104 -10.19 10.98 2.96
C GLY A 104 -10.08 12.51 2.95
N ALA A 105 -10.68 13.19 1.98
CA ALA A 105 -10.79 14.64 1.97
C ALA A 105 -11.70 15.15 3.10
N GLU A 106 -12.78 14.42 3.42
CA GLU A 106 -13.66 14.74 4.56
C GLU A 106 -12.94 14.60 5.90
N VAL A 107 -12.12 13.54 6.06
CA VAL A 107 -11.23 13.39 7.23
C VAL A 107 -10.26 14.57 7.31
N ALA A 108 -9.66 14.95 6.17
CA ALA A 108 -8.74 16.06 6.12
C ALA A 108 -9.40 17.38 6.52
N TYR A 109 -10.57 17.67 5.95
CA TYR A 109 -11.33 18.88 6.20
C TYR A 109 -11.64 19.09 7.69
N LYS A 110 -12.08 18.05 8.40
CA LYS A 110 -12.37 18.17 9.85
C LYS A 110 -11.14 18.52 10.68
N VAL A 111 -9.98 17.98 10.34
CA VAL A 111 -8.71 18.35 11.00
C VAL A 111 -8.29 19.76 10.61
N GLU A 112 -8.42 20.15 9.35
CA GLU A 112 -8.06 21.48 8.86
C GLU A 112 -8.86 22.60 9.55
N LEU A 113 -10.14 22.36 9.88
CA LEU A 113 -10.99 23.30 10.62
C LEU A 113 -10.45 23.64 12.01
N THR A 114 -9.83 22.67 12.68
CA THR A 114 -9.33 22.82 14.05
C THR A 114 -7.83 23.07 14.12
N HIS A 115 -7.11 22.70 13.06
CA HIS A 115 -5.65 22.80 12.95
C HIS A 115 -5.28 23.39 11.59
N PRO A 116 -5.54 24.69 11.35
CA PRO A 116 -5.22 25.34 10.07
C PRO A 116 -3.72 25.32 9.81
N LEU A 117 -3.33 25.38 8.53
CA LEU A 117 -1.93 25.56 8.16
C LEU A 117 -1.41 26.90 8.69
N PRO A 118 -0.11 27.01 8.98
CA PRO A 118 0.46 28.29 9.36
C PRO A 118 0.35 29.28 8.18
N PRO A 119 0.37 30.60 8.46
CA PRO A 119 0.34 31.60 7.41
C PRO A 119 1.53 31.48 6.46
N GLU A 120 1.37 31.98 5.23
CA GLU A 120 2.46 32.05 4.26
C GLU A 120 3.67 32.79 4.85
N GLY A 121 4.87 32.23 4.65
CA GLY A 121 6.12 32.78 5.19
C GLY A 121 6.42 32.43 6.65
N ALA A 122 5.60 31.60 7.31
CA ALA A 122 5.94 31.04 8.61
C ALA A 122 7.26 30.24 8.57
N ASP A 123 8.01 30.27 9.67
CA ASP A 123 9.29 29.57 9.79
C ASP A 123 9.12 28.03 9.89
N ASP A 124 10.23 27.31 9.65
CA ASP A 124 10.24 25.84 9.65
C ASP A 124 9.82 25.24 10.99
N GLN A 125 10.09 25.93 12.12
CA GLN A 125 9.70 25.45 13.44
C GLN A 125 8.18 25.51 13.64
N THR A 126 7.54 26.58 13.17
CA THR A 126 6.09 26.75 13.18
C THR A 126 5.43 25.71 12.29
N TRP A 127 5.97 25.47 11.09
CA TRP A 127 5.52 24.39 10.22
C TRP A 127 5.62 23.02 10.88
N ASP A 128 6.77 22.69 11.48
CA ASP A 128 6.98 21.39 12.13
C ASP A 128 5.98 21.15 13.29
N ALA A 129 5.70 22.21 14.07
CA ALA A 129 4.74 22.16 15.17
C ALA A 129 3.29 21.97 14.68
N VAL A 130 2.87 22.71 13.64
CA VAL A 130 1.52 22.57 13.07
C VAL A 130 1.34 21.19 12.42
N LEU A 131 2.32 20.72 11.65
CA LEU A 131 2.25 19.40 11.03
C LEU A 131 2.25 18.27 12.07
N HIS A 132 2.92 18.46 13.21
CA HIS A 132 2.83 17.53 14.34
C HIS A 132 1.43 17.49 14.95
N ALA A 133 0.85 18.66 15.21
CA ALA A 133 -0.50 18.76 15.75
C ALA A 133 -1.53 18.12 14.80
N ARG A 134 -1.39 18.35 13.48
CA ARG A 134 -2.21 17.69 12.46
C ARG A 134 -2.04 16.16 12.45
N ALA A 135 -0.82 15.65 12.51
CA ALA A 135 -0.58 14.21 12.58
C ALA A 135 -1.30 13.55 13.76
N VAL A 136 -1.29 14.20 14.93
CA VAL A 136 -2.03 13.76 16.12
C VAL A 136 -3.54 13.83 15.89
N ALA A 137 -4.04 14.95 15.37
CA ALA A 137 -5.46 15.16 15.08
C ALA A 137 -6.01 14.18 14.03
N TYR A 138 -5.23 13.84 13.00
CA TYR A 138 -5.58 12.81 12.02
C TYR A 138 -5.76 11.46 12.71
N ARG A 139 -4.79 11.03 13.52
CA ARG A 139 -4.88 9.76 14.26
C ARG A 139 -6.12 9.72 15.16
N ASP A 140 -6.40 10.81 15.86
CA ASP A 140 -7.53 10.87 16.79
C ASP A 140 -8.88 10.90 16.04
N THR A 141 -8.95 11.58 14.88
CA THR A 141 -10.12 11.53 13.99
C THR A 141 -10.35 10.13 13.43
N LEU A 142 -9.29 9.47 12.96
CA LEU A 142 -9.36 8.09 12.46
C LEU A 142 -9.84 7.11 13.53
N ARG A 143 -9.43 7.30 14.79
CA ARG A 143 -9.90 6.51 15.94
C ARG A 143 -11.38 6.69 16.26
N ALA A 144 -11.96 7.83 15.91
CA ALA A 144 -13.40 8.04 16.03
C ALA A 144 -14.20 7.28 14.96
N ILE A 145 -13.57 7.01 13.81
CA ILE A 145 -14.20 6.27 12.69
C ILE A 145 -14.16 4.76 12.96
N ARG A 146 -13.02 4.25 13.46
CA ARG A 146 -12.81 2.81 13.65
C ARG A 146 -11.64 2.52 14.62
N PRO A 147 -11.47 1.27 15.09
CA PRO A 147 -10.42 0.93 16.07
C PRO A 147 -8.98 1.01 15.51
N PHE A 148 -8.07 1.59 16.29
CA PHE A 148 -6.62 1.66 16.06
C PHE A 148 -5.84 1.43 17.35
N GLY A 149 -4.69 0.75 17.24
CA GLY A 149 -3.71 0.62 18.32
C GLY A 149 -4.13 -0.30 19.47
N THR A 150 -5.19 -1.09 19.31
CA THR A 150 -5.59 -2.11 20.27
C THR A 150 -5.13 -3.50 19.84
N ALA A 151 -4.91 -3.72 18.54
CA ALA A 151 -4.38 -4.96 18.02
C ALA A 151 -2.88 -5.10 18.32
N GLU A 152 -2.48 -6.26 18.83
CA GLU A 152 -1.06 -6.59 19.02
C GLU A 152 -0.45 -7.08 17.71
N LEU A 153 0.67 -6.48 17.29
CA LEU A 153 1.46 -6.99 16.17
C LEU A 153 2.23 -8.26 16.58
N ALA A 154 1.98 -9.38 15.90
CA ALA A 154 2.66 -10.64 16.20
C ALA A 154 4.11 -10.60 15.71
N THR A 155 5.05 -10.86 16.61
CA THR A 155 6.50 -10.92 16.34
C THR A 155 7.08 -12.25 16.80
N GLU A 156 8.09 -12.77 16.11
CA GLU A 156 8.80 -13.99 16.54
C GLU A 156 9.58 -13.75 17.86
N PRO A 157 9.64 -14.73 18.79
CA PRO A 157 10.32 -14.59 20.09
C PRO A 157 11.81 -14.21 20.03
N GLY A 158 12.48 -14.43 18.89
CA GLY A 158 13.89 -14.06 18.68
C GLY A 158 14.10 -12.67 18.08
N SER A 159 13.05 -11.87 17.95
CA SER A 159 13.13 -10.53 17.36
C SER A 159 13.86 -9.53 18.30
N TYR A 160 14.57 -8.58 17.71
CA TYR A 160 15.24 -7.50 18.42
C TYR A 160 14.25 -6.65 19.22
N ARG A 161 14.48 -6.60 20.53
CA ARG A 161 13.49 -6.07 21.49
C ARG A 161 13.09 -4.62 21.24
N GLU A 162 14.05 -3.71 21.09
CA GLU A 162 13.72 -2.29 20.86
C GLU A 162 13.00 -2.10 19.53
N GLY A 163 13.37 -2.89 18.52
CA GLY A 163 12.69 -2.93 17.23
C GLY A 163 11.24 -3.42 17.34
N VAL A 164 10.97 -4.43 18.19
CA VAL A 164 9.60 -4.89 18.49
C VAL A 164 8.79 -3.80 19.17
N GLU A 165 9.36 -3.11 20.15
CA GLU A 165 8.69 -1.99 20.84
C GLU A 165 8.37 -0.86 19.85
N MET A 166 9.32 -0.50 18.98
CA MET A 166 9.09 0.49 17.92
C MET A 166 8.04 0.03 16.91
N ALA A 167 8.07 -1.23 16.46
CA ALA A 167 7.10 -1.79 15.54
C ALA A 167 5.69 -1.77 16.13
N ARG A 168 5.54 -2.14 17.41
CA ARG A 168 4.26 -2.04 18.13
C ARG A 168 3.78 -0.60 18.22
N GLN A 169 4.65 0.34 18.55
CA GLN A 169 4.29 1.77 18.57
C GLN A 169 3.82 2.25 17.19
N GLN A 170 4.56 1.93 16.12
CA GLN A 170 4.20 2.34 14.77
C GLN A 170 2.97 1.60 14.23
N SER A 171 2.72 0.36 14.67
CA SER A 171 1.52 -0.38 14.27
C SER A 171 0.22 0.30 14.72
N SER A 172 0.28 1.15 15.75
CA SER A 172 -0.88 1.92 16.24
C SER A 172 -1.41 2.99 15.28
N TYR A 173 -0.68 3.28 14.18
CA TYR A 173 -1.15 4.14 13.10
C TYR A 173 -1.96 3.41 12.03
N PHE A 174 -2.11 2.08 12.13
CA PHE A 174 -2.92 1.29 11.22
C PHE A 174 -4.20 0.82 11.91
N PRO A 175 -5.28 0.58 11.13
CA PRO A 175 -6.49 0.01 11.68
C PRO A 175 -6.23 -1.36 12.29
N ASP A 176 -6.91 -1.65 13.40
CA ASP A 176 -6.69 -2.89 14.15
C ASP A 176 -6.93 -4.14 13.30
N GLU A 177 -7.91 -4.11 12.39
CA GLU A 177 -8.20 -5.24 11.51
C GLU A 177 -7.06 -5.50 10.50
N TRP A 178 -6.31 -4.48 10.09
CA TRP A 178 -5.14 -4.67 9.20
C TRP A 178 -4.01 -5.30 9.98
N VAL A 179 -3.73 -4.81 11.19
CA VAL A 179 -2.71 -5.40 12.06
C VAL A 179 -3.05 -6.87 12.33
N GLN A 180 -4.31 -7.17 12.66
CA GLN A 180 -4.81 -8.54 12.84
C GLN A 180 -4.66 -9.38 11.57
N ALA A 181 -4.97 -8.82 10.38
CA ALA A 181 -4.79 -9.52 9.11
C ALA A 181 -3.34 -9.99 8.92
N THR A 182 -2.37 -9.17 9.34
CA THR A 182 -0.96 -9.57 9.27
C THR A 182 -0.53 -10.67 10.25
N ASN A 183 -1.37 -10.99 11.24
CA ASN A 183 -1.10 -12.05 12.21
C ASN A 183 -1.74 -13.39 11.83
N ARG A 184 -2.63 -13.41 10.83
CA ARG A 184 -3.40 -14.61 10.45
C ARG A 184 -2.56 -15.55 9.57
N PRO A 185 -2.75 -16.88 9.65
CA PRO A 185 -2.18 -17.81 8.68
C PRO A 185 -2.61 -17.46 7.24
N PRO A 186 -1.77 -17.72 6.21
CA PRO A 186 -0.48 -18.41 6.25
C PRO A 186 0.70 -17.51 6.67
N TYR A 187 0.43 -16.27 7.07
CA TYR A 187 1.46 -15.29 7.35
C TYR A 187 2.17 -15.62 8.66
N LYS A 188 3.51 -15.54 8.63
CA LYS A 188 4.31 -15.74 9.83
C LYS A 188 4.38 -14.45 10.66
N PRO A 189 4.57 -14.59 11.98
CA PRO A 189 4.93 -13.47 12.83
C PRO A 189 6.16 -12.76 12.26
N LEU A 190 6.19 -11.44 12.47
CA LEU A 190 7.22 -10.57 11.98
C LEU A 190 8.56 -10.87 12.68
N ILE A 191 9.64 -11.02 11.91
CA ILE A 191 11.00 -11.07 12.47
C ILE A 191 11.62 -9.70 12.36
N ILE A 192 12.03 -9.14 13.49
CA ILE A 192 12.76 -7.89 13.52
C ILE A 192 14.20 -8.20 13.87
N LYS A 193 15.14 -7.93 12.95
CA LYS A 193 16.55 -8.28 13.15
C LYS A 193 17.35 -7.07 13.62
N GLU A 194 18.13 -7.20 14.68
CA GLU A 194 19.13 -6.20 15.08
C GLU A 194 20.19 -6.10 13.97
N ASP A 195 20.34 -4.96 13.31
CA ASP A 195 21.24 -4.83 12.16
C ASP A 195 22.70 -5.08 12.59
N SER A 196 23.24 -6.27 12.31
CA SER A 196 24.68 -6.53 12.36
C SER A 196 25.30 -6.15 11.00
N ASN A 197 25.74 -4.90 10.82
CA ASN A 197 26.78 -4.48 9.86
C ASN A 197 26.71 -4.90 8.37
N VAL A 198 25.62 -5.44 7.82
CA VAL A 198 25.55 -5.74 6.38
C VAL A 198 25.09 -4.50 5.62
N GLY A 199 26.05 -3.82 4.98
CA GLY A 199 25.80 -2.78 3.98
C GLY A 199 25.05 -3.34 2.76
N GLY A 200 23.73 -3.46 2.87
CA GLY A 200 22.84 -3.91 1.80
C GLY A 200 21.46 -3.29 1.91
N ILE A 201 20.87 -2.93 0.77
CA ILE A 201 19.47 -2.55 0.62
C ILE A 201 18.70 -3.86 0.48
N SER A 202 18.28 -4.47 1.58
CA SER A 202 17.33 -5.58 1.57
C SER A 202 15.99 -5.03 2.05
N SER A 203 15.19 -4.54 1.11
CA SER A 203 13.77 -4.29 1.35
C SER A 203 13.13 -5.64 1.63
N CYS A 204 12.38 -5.73 2.74
CA CYS A 204 11.68 -6.88 3.33
C CYS A 204 10.72 -7.64 2.40
N TYR A 205 10.67 -7.23 1.15
CA TYR A 205 9.57 -7.47 0.29
C TYR A 205 9.86 -8.70 -0.57
N ARG A 206 8.99 -9.70 -0.42
CA ARG A 206 8.49 -10.51 -1.51
C ARG A 206 7.01 -10.76 -1.27
N PRO A 207 6.13 -10.58 -2.27
CA PRO A 207 4.72 -10.84 -2.11
C PRO A 207 4.52 -12.33 -1.82
N ALA A 208 3.62 -12.66 -0.89
CA ALA A 208 3.08 -14.02 -0.77
C ALA A 208 2.41 -14.50 -2.07
N THR A 209 2.02 -13.59 -2.97
CA THR A 209 1.41 -13.89 -4.28
C THR A 209 2.40 -13.91 -5.46
N GLN A 210 3.68 -13.65 -5.23
CA GLN A 210 4.78 -13.91 -6.17
C GLN A 210 6.04 -14.34 -5.39
N ALA A 211 6.11 -15.60 -4.97
CA ALA A 211 7.38 -16.22 -4.64
C ALA A 211 8.25 -16.28 -5.92
N PRO A 212 9.51 -15.80 -5.92
CA PRO A 212 10.63 -16.77 -5.82
C PRO A 212 11.96 -16.23 -5.22
N MET A 213 12.77 -17.11 -4.60
CA MET A 213 14.26 -17.04 -4.46
C MET A 213 15.00 -16.31 -3.33
N LEU A 214 14.91 -16.72 -2.07
CA LEU A 214 15.98 -16.40 -1.09
C LEU A 214 16.64 -17.69 -0.65
N THR A 215 17.14 -18.38 -1.66
CA THR A 215 18.04 -19.49 -1.47
C THR A 215 19.10 -19.22 -2.51
N THR A 216 20.33 -18.94 -2.06
CA THR A 216 21.51 -18.73 -2.91
C THR A 216 21.45 -19.74 -4.05
N PRO A 217 21.45 -19.38 -5.35
CA PRO A 217 21.54 -20.40 -6.39
C PRO A 217 22.85 -21.18 -6.21
N LEU A 218 22.82 -22.46 -6.59
CA LEU A 218 23.98 -23.36 -6.60
C LEU A 218 25.20 -22.61 -7.14
N MET A 219 26.27 -22.44 -6.36
CA MET A 219 27.45 -21.69 -6.80
C MET A 219 28.08 -22.40 -8.01
N ALA A 220 28.68 -21.65 -8.95
CA ALA A 220 29.30 -22.23 -10.15
C ALA A 220 30.31 -23.36 -9.82
N THR A 221 31.01 -23.26 -8.68
CA THR A 221 31.90 -24.30 -8.15
C THR A 221 31.15 -25.56 -7.73
N GLU A 222 30.01 -25.43 -7.05
CA GLU A 222 29.16 -26.56 -6.61
C GLU A 222 28.47 -27.24 -7.81
N ALA A 223 28.03 -26.44 -8.78
CA ALA A 223 27.53 -26.93 -10.05
C ALA A 223 28.62 -27.68 -10.83
N SER A 224 29.84 -27.15 -10.84
CA SER A 224 31.00 -27.80 -11.44
C SER A 224 31.31 -29.12 -10.75
N GLU A 225 31.30 -29.20 -9.42
CA GLU A 225 31.51 -30.46 -8.67
C GLU A 225 30.44 -31.51 -8.99
N LEU A 226 29.17 -31.09 -9.08
CA LEU A 226 28.06 -31.99 -9.42
C LEU A 226 28.14 -32.51 -10.85
N THR A 227 28.70 -31.72 -11.76
CA THR A 227 28.70 -31.99 -13.21
C THR A 227 30.06 -32.39 -13.76
N ASP A 228 31.09 -32.47 -12.91
CA ASP A 228 32.46 -32.82 -13.29
C ASP A 228 32.54 -34.24 -13.88
N GLY A 229 33.16 -34.36 -15.06
CA GLY A 229 33.28 -35.62 -15.79
C GLY A 229 31.98 -36.13 -16.45
N LEU A 230 30.85 -35.42 -16.34
CA LEU A 230 29.63 -35.76 -17.06
C LEU A 230 29.60 -35.10 -18.44
N THR A 231 28.92 -35.75 -19.40
CA THR A 231 28.75 -35.19 -20.74
C THR A 231 27.82 -33.98 -20.68
N THR A 232 28.41 -32.80 -20.89
CA THR A 232 27.71 -31.52 -21.03
C THR A 232 27.37 -31.28 -22.49
N ALA A 233 26.26 -30.58 -22.76
CA ALA A 233 25.93 -30.22 -24.13
C ALA A 233 27.05 -29.33 -24.74
N PRO A 234 27.53 -29.62 -25.97
CA PRO A 234 28.73 -28.98 -26.54
C PRO A 234 28.52 -27.51 -26.97
N GLN A 235 27.32 -26.94 -26.79
CA GLN A 235 27.04 -25.54 -27.04
C GLN A 235 26.63 -24.85 -25.74
N VAL A 236 27.14 -23.64 -25.55
CA VAL A 236 26.63 -22.69 -24.55
C VAL A 236 25.22 -22.33 -24.97
N TYR A 237 24.23 -23.09 -24.48
CA TYR A 237 22.83 -22.66 -24.60
C TYR A 237 22.73 -21.29 -23.91
N PRO A 238 22.07 -20.29 -24.55
CA PRO A 238 21.87 -19.01 -23.90
C PRO A 238 21.20 -19.28 -22.57
N HIS A 239 21.79 -18.76 -21.49
CA HIS A 239 21.26 -18.89 -20.14
C HIS A 239 19.75 -18.62 -20.20
N LEU A 240 18.96 -19.68 -20.00
CA LEU A 240 17.53 -19.53 -19.92
C LEU A 240 17.29 -18.82 -18.59
N SER A 241 17.11 -17.51 -18.66
CA SER A 241 16.64 -16.72 -17.54
C SER A 241 15.17 -17.08 -17.35
N LEU A 242 14.93 -18.25 -16.75
CA LEU A 242 13.68 -18.50 -16.08
C LEU A 242 13.58 -17.43 -14.99
N SER A 243 12.40 -16.88 -14.77
CA SER A 243 12.05 -15.89 -13.73
C SER A 243 12.34 -16.34 -12.28
N HIS A 244 13.14 -17.40 -12.13
CA HIS A 244 13.26 -18.34 -11.04
C HIS A 244 14.71 -18.88 -10.96
N GLY A 245 15.72 -18.06 -11.23
CA GLY A 245 17.12 -18.39 -10.88
C GLY A 245 17.97 -19.01 -11.96
N TRP A 246 19.28 -18.92 -11.74
CA TRP A 246 20.30 -19.38 -12.69
C TRP A 246 20.35 -20.91 -12.74
N ALA A 247 20.08 -21.47 -13.91
CA ALA A 247 20.46 -22.83 -14.26
C ALA A 247 21.91 -22.86 -14.78
N ILE A 248 22.73 -23.76 -14.25
CA ILE A 248 24.06 -24.13 -14.79
C ILE A 248 24.00 -25.64 -15.08
N PRO A 249 24.98 -26.21 -15.79
CA PRO A 249 24.91 -26.52 -17.22
C PRO A 249 23.78 -27.49 -17.61
N LEU A 250 23.46 -27.53 -18.90
CA LEU A 250 22.61 -28.57 -19.48
C LEU A 250 23.40 -29.89 -19.53
N VAL A 251 23.02 -30.87 -18.70
CA VAL A 251 23.74 -32.15 -18.54
C VAL A 251 22.84 -33.31 -18.92
N GLU A 252 23.43 -34.36 -19.47
CA GLU A 252 22.71 -35.61 -19.73
C GLU A 252 22.16 -36.22 -18.43
N ASP A 253 20.90 -36.67 -18.45
CA ASP A 253 20.23 -37.27 -17.30
C ASP A 253 20.67 -38.72 -17.06
N THR A 254 21.89 -38.87 -16.56
CA THR A 254 22.52 -40.18 -16.33
C THR A 254 22.21 -40.74 -14.93
N PRO A 255 22.28 -42.07 -14.73
CA PRO A 255 22.22 -42.66 -13.39
C PRO A 255 23.26 -42.08 -12.42
N GLU A 256 24.45 -41.71 -12.93
CA GLU A 256 25.52 -41.10 -12.14
C GLU A 256 25.16 -39.69 -11.65
N LEU A 257 24.62 -38.83 -12.53
CA LEU A 257 24.10 -37.51 -12.13
C LEU A 257 23.04 -37.64 -11.03
N ARG A 258 22.10 -38.59 -11.19
CA ARG A 258 21.06 -38.86 -10.20
C ARG A 258 21.63 -39.32 -8.85
N ALA A 259 22.65 -40.18 -8.86
CA ALA A 259 23.31 -40.62 -7.63
C ALA A 259 24.07 -39.48 -6.92
N ARG A 260 24.78 -38.63 -7.68
CA ARG A 260 25.46 -37.44 -7.15
C ARG A 260 24.48 -36.45 -6.55
N LEU A 261 23.38 -36.15 -7.25
CA LEU A 261 22.30 -35.31 -6.74
C LEU A 261 21.66 -35.90 -5.46
N ALA A 262 21.44 -37.22 -5.41
CA ALA A 262 20.88 -37.86 -4.21
C ALA A 262 21.83 -37.76 -3.00
N ALA A 263 23.15 -37.82 -3.19
CA ALA A 263 24.13 -37.59 -2.14
C ALA A 263 24.21 -36.10 -1.73
N TYR A 264 24.22 -35.21 -2.71
CA TYR A 264 24.31 -33.76 -2.51
C TYR A 264 23.06 -33.18 -1.82
N ARG A 265 21.88 -33.70 -2.16
CA ARG A 265 20.59 -33.36 -1.51
C ARG A 265 20.59 -33.60 -0.01
N ARG A 266 21.39 -34.52 0.51
CA ARG A 266 21.52 -34.73 1.97
C ARG A 266 22.15 -33.52 2.68
N ARG A 267 22.94 -32.71 1.97
CA ARG A 267 23.58 -31.49 2.49
C ARG A 267 22.84 -30.22 2.05
N ARG A 268 22.22 -30.25 0.86
CA ARG A 268 21.46 -29.14 0.27
C ARG A 268 20.16 -29.68 -0.34
N PRO A 269 19.08 -29.80 0.46
CA PRO A 269 17.85 -30.47 0.01
C PRO A 269 17.18 -29.82 -1.21
N ASN A 270 17.57 -28.59 -1.53
CA ASN A 270 16.89 -27.72 -2.48
C ASN A 270 17.51 -27.78 -3.88
N VAL A 271 18.42 -28.71 -4.12
CA VAL A 271 19.13 -28.82 -5.40
C VAL A 271 18.50 -29.95 -6.20
N GLY A 272 18.19 -29.70 -7.46
CA GLY A 272 17.47 -30.63 -8.32
C GLY A 272 17.69 -30.39 -9.80
N THR A 273 16.82 -30.98 -10.60
CA THR A 273 16.87 -30.90 -12.06
C THR A 273 15.58 -30.34 -12.63
N VAL A 274 15.70 -29.56 -13.71
CA VAL A 274 14.57 -29.07 -14.51
C VAL A 274 14.65 -29.74 -15.89
N PRO A 275 13.56 -30.33 -16.41
CA PRO A 275 13.55 -30.89 -17.77
C PRO A 275 13.96 -29.82 -18.79
N SER A 276 14.81 -30.20 -19.75
CA SER A 276 15.10 -29.33 -20.90
C SER A 276 14.19 -29.66 -22.07
N ASP A 277 14.14 -28.75 -23.04
CA ASP A 277 13.53 -28.98 -24.35
C ASP A 277 14.29 -30.01 -25.20
N ARG A 278 15.51 -30.40 -24.79
CA ARG A 278 16.33 -31.41 -25.44
C ARG A 278 16.12 -32.79 -24.77
N PRO A 279 15.60 -33.80 -25.50
CA PRO A 279 15.41 -35.15 -24.97
C PRO A 279 16.72 -35.73 -24.41
N GLY A 280 16.66 -36.24 -23.19
CA GLY A 280 17.81 -36.84 -22.49
C GLY A 280 18.68 -35.86 -21.71
N PHE A 281 18.37 -34.55 -21.73
CA PHE A 281 19.14 -33.54 -20.99
C PHE A 281 18.27 -32.78 -19.98
N VAL A 282 18.91 -32.36 -18.88
CA VAL A 282 18.30 -31.61 -17.78
C VAL A 282 19.18 -30.43 -17.38
N TYR A 283 18.55 -29.37 -16.88
CA TYR A 283 19.26 -28.30 -16.19
C TYR A 283 19.47 -28.69 -14.73
N VAL A 284 20.67 -28.45 -14.18
CA VAL A 284 20.95 -28.67 -12.74
C VAL A 284 20.91 -27.33 -12.02
N GLY A 285 19.98 -27.17 -11.09
CA GLY A 285 19.76 -25.88 -10.44
C GLY A 285 19.35 -26.04 -8.99
N GLN A 286 19.44 -24.94 -8.26
CA GLN A 286 18.78 -24.86 -6.97
C GLN A 286 17.31 -24.54 -7.21
N ASP A 287 16.44 -25.47 -6.82
CA ASP A 287 15.05 -25.19 -6.59
C ASP A 287 14.90 -24.26 -5.38
N ILE A 288 15.05 -22.99 -5.67
CA ILE A 288 14.60 -21.84 -4.88
C ILE A 288 13.17 -21.81 -4.38
N THR A 289 12.29 -22.67 -4.85
CA THR A 289 11.01 -22.86 -4.17
C THR A 289 11.19 -23.68 -2.89
N SER A 290 12.30 -24.43 -2.77
CA SER A 290 12.48 -25.43 -1.72
C SER A 290 13.54 -25.12 -0.66
N GLY A 291 14.41 -24.11 -0.81
CA GLY A 291 15.31 -23.69 0.28
C GLY A 291 14.73 -22.70 1.26
N PRO A 292 15.36 -22.51 2.45
CA PRO A 292 14.82 -21.65 3.48
C PRO A 292 15.03 -20.18 3.09
N VAL A 293 14.22 -19.68 2.15
CA VAL A 293 13.39 -18.52 2.44
C VAL A 293 12.29 -19.05 3.34
N GLY A 294 12.43 -18.81 4.63
CA GLY A 294 11.22 -18.84 5.43
C GLY A 294 10.29 -17.72 4.94
N PRO A 295 8.96 -17.86 5.08
CA PRO A 295 7.95 -16.79 4.98
C PRO A 295 8.14 -15.63 5.98
N HIS A 296 9.36 -15.42 6.45
CA HIS A 296 9.68 -14.36 7.37
C HIS A 296 9.72 -13.08 6.56
N ALA A 297 8.69 -12.26 6.71
CA ALA A 297 8.83 -10.83 6.54
C ALA A 297 9.86 -10.38 7.57
N SER A 298 11.13 -10.32 7.17
CA SER A 298 12.16 -9.76 8.00
C SER A 298 12.25 -8.27 7.74
N LEU A 299 12.02 -7.47 8.78
CA LEU A 299 12.25 -6.04 8.75
C LEU A 299 13.74 -5.76 8.91
N ASP A 300 14.48 -5.76 7.80
CA ASP A 300 15.85 -5.26 7.76
C ASP A 300 15.80 -3.70 7.72
N ARG A 301 16.66 -3.00 8.47
CA ARG A 301 16.72 -1.50 8.64
C ARG A 301 15.65 -0.79 9.47
N ALA A 302 14.68 -1.49 10.05
CA ALA A 302 13.60 -0.83 10.77
C ALA A 302 14.03 -0.07 12.06
N HIS A 303 15.28 -0.21 12.50
CA HIS A 303 15.87 0.54 13.63
C HIS A 303 16.41 1.92 13.28
N ARG A 304 16.42 2.31 11.99
CA ARG A 304 16.92 3.63 11.55
C ARG A 304 16.02 4.79 11.99
N GLY A 305 14.87 4.49 12.57
CA GLY A 305 14.00 5.43 13.24
C GLY A 305 12.52 5.10 13.04
N PRO A 306 11.63 5.73 13.83
CA PRO A 306 10.20 5.49 13.79
C PRO A 306 9.56 5.62 12.41
N ALA A 307 9.97 6.59 11.59
CA ALA A 307 9.45 6.79 10.24
C ALA A 307 9.78 5.61 9.30
N VAL A 308 11.00 5.07 9.38
CA VAL A 308 11.42 3.91 8.57
C VAL A 308 10.68 2.65 9.02
N MET A 309 10.49 2.46 10.33
CA MET A 309 9.64 1.37 10.82
C MET A 309 8.22 1.48 10.28
N LEU A 310 7.63 2.68 10.28
CA LEU A 310 6.29 2.92 9.71
C LEU A 310 6.27 2.65 8.20
N HIS A 311 7.31 3.04 7.47
CA HIS A 311 7.45 2.77 6.03
C HIS A 311 7.34 1.27 5.74
N GLU A 312 8.14 0.47 6.43
CA GLU A 312 8.22 -0.95 6.13
C GLU A 312 6.99 -1.72 6.66
N LEU A 313 6.41 -1.30 7.79
CA LEU A 313 5.11 -1.82 8.23
C LEU A 313 4.01 -1.50 7.22
N SER A 314 4.06 -0.35 6.56
CA SER A 314 3.10 -0.01 5.50
C SER A 314 3.16 -1.00 4.34
N HIS A 315 4.36 -1.41 3.91
CA HIS A 315 4.50 -2.48 2.91
C HIS A 315 3.82 -3.77 3.35
N ARG A 316 4.01 -4.16 4.62
CA ARG A 316 3.33 -5.33 5.20
C ARG A 316 1.81 -5.16 5.16
N MET A 317 1.28 -4.02 5.60
CA MET A 317 -0.18 -3.80 5.59
C MET A 317 -0.77 -3.83 4.18
N ALA A 318 -0.10 -3.21 3.20
CA ALA A 318 -0.53 -3.22 1.81
C ALA A 318 -0.57 -4.65 1.25
N GLU A 319 0.47 -5.45 1.50
CA GLU A 319 0.55 -6.84 1.05
C GLU A 319 -0.61 -7.70 1.59
N HIS A 320 -1.02 -7.44 2.82
CA HIS A 320 -2.09 -8.17 3.51
C HIS A 320 -3.43 -7.44 3.40
N ASN A 321 -3.57 -6.49 2.48
CA ASN A 321 -4.82 -5.82 2.22
C ASN A 321 -4.97 -5.53 0.71
N HIS A 322 -5.77 -6.38 0.05
CA HIS A 322 -6.02 -6.27 -1.37
C HIS A 322 -6.62 -4.91 -1.76
N ALA A 323 -7.52 -4.37 -0.95
CA ALA A 323 -8.14 -3.08 -1.20
C ALA A 323 -7.09 -1.96 -1.22
N VAL A 324 -6.21 -1.94 -0.23
CA VAL A 324 -5.10 -0.98 -0.18
C VAL A 324 -4.18 -1.10 -1.40
N THR A 325 -3.82 -2.32 -1.79
CA THR A 325 -3.00 -2.54 -2.99
C THR A 325 -3.69 -2.01 -4.24
N MET A 326 -4.98 -2.33 -4.47
CA MET A 326 -5.71 -1.85 -5.65
C MET A 326 -5.77 -0.33 -5.73
N ALA A 327 -6.10 0.34 -4.64
CA ALA A 327 -6.21 1.80 -4.62
C ALA A 327 -4.86 2.49 -4.83
N THR A 328 -3.80 1.99 -4.19
CA THR A 328 -2.45 2.56 -4.33
C THR A 328 -1.88 2.36 -5.73
N GLU A 329 -2.09 1.18 -6.34
CA GLU A 329 -1.74 0.93 -7.75
C GLU A 329 -2.53 1.84 -8.70
N ALA A 330 -3.85 1.92 -8.53
CA ALA A 330 -4.70 2.78 -9.36
C ALA A 330 -4.36 4.26 -9.22
N PHE A 331 -3.93 4.70 -8.03
CA PHE A 331 -3.43 6.04 -7.78
C PHE A 331 -2.13 6.30 -8.53
N LEU A 332 -1.12 5.45 -8.33
CA LEU A 332 0.16 5.57 -9.02
C LEU A 332 -0.03 5.57 -10.54
N GLN A 333 -0.76 4.59 -11.08
CA GLN A 333 -1.03 4.48 -12.51
C GLN A 333 -1.76 5.71 -13.06
N GLY A 334 -2.79 6.20 -12.36
CA GLY A 334 -3.53 7.39 -12.75
C GLY A 334 -2.66 8.65 -12.83
N ARG A 335 -1.70 8.80 -11.91
CA ARG A 335 -0.79 9.95 -11.87
C ARG A 335 0.30 9.88 -12.94
N VAL A 336 0.78 8.68 -13.27
CA VAL A 336 1.96 8.51 -14.12
C VAL A 336 1.68 8.04 -15.54
N VAL A 337 0.42 7.76 -15.88
CA VAL A 337 -0.01 7.37 -17.23
C VAL A 337 0.47 8.39 -18.26
N GLY A 338 1.03 7.89 -19.38
CA GLY A 338 1.56 8.73 -20.45
C GLY A 338 2.88 9.44 -20.16
N GLN A 339 3.39 9.40 -18.92
CA GLN A 339 4.67 10.03 -18.58
C GLN A 339 5.87 9.18 -18.99
N ARG A 340 6.93 9.86 -19.43
CA ARG A 340 8.23 9.23 -19.72
C ARG A 340 8.93 8.85 -18.43
N ARG A 341 9.56 7.67 -18.42
CA ARG A 341 10.47 7.25 -17.34
C ARG A 341 11.69 8.16 -17.33
N LYS A 342 12.07 8.62 -16.14
CA LYS A 342 13.30 9.36 -15.85
C LYS A 342 14.23 8.44 -15.05
N ARG A 343 15.55 8.54 -15.27
CA ARG A 343 16.53 7.76 -14.51
C ARG A 343 16.81 8.47 -13.18
N TYR A 344 16.82 7.71 -12.09
CA TYR A 344 17.24 8.13 -10.76
C TYR A 344 18.54 7.40 -10.41
N VAL A 345 19.61 8.14 -10.17
CA VAL A 345 20.99 7.59 -10.11
C VAL A 345 21.46 7.33 -8.67
N ILE A 346 20.66 7.66 -7.65
CA ILE A 346 21.08 7.49 -6.26
C ILE A 346 20.75 6.05 -5.81
N GLY A 347 21.78 5.19 -5.74
CA GLY A 347 21.69 3.82 -5.22
C GLY A 347 21.48 2.71 -6.26
N GLY A 348 21.46 3.03 -7.56
CA GLY A 348 21.35 2.06 -8.65
C GLY A 348 20.65 2.64 -9.88
N ASP A 349 20.51 1.83 -10.94
CA ASP A 349 19.79 2.17 -12.17
C ASP A 349 18.26 2.06 -11.97
N THR A 350 17.72 2.93 -11.11
CA THR A 350 16.28 2.96 -10.83
C THR A 350 15.59 3.95 -11.77
N TRP A 351 14.38 3.62 -12.21
CA TRP A 351 13.57 4.51 -13.02
C TRP A 351 12.41 5.04 -12.19
N TYR A 352 12.02 6.28 -12.43
CA TYR A 352 10.85 6.88 -11.81
C TYR A 352 10.04 7.66 -12.83
N ARG A 353 8.80 7.96 -12.47
CA ARG A 353 7.97 8.96 -13.16
C ARG A 353 7.64 10.05 -12.16
N ASP A 354 7.57 11.28 -12.65
CA ASP A 354 7.45 12.47 -11.81
C ASP A 354 6.13 12.46 -11.04
N GLY A 355 5.03 12.19 -11.74
CA GLY A 355 3.70 12.06 -11.16
C GLY A 355 3.20 13.30 -10.41
N GLY A 356 3.94 14.40 -10.40
CA GLY A 356 3.69 15.56 -9.54
C GLY A 356 3.66 15.21 -8.05
N PHE A 357 4.41 14.19 -7.63
CA PHE A 357 4.44 13.75 -6.23
C PHE A 357 5.22 14.73 -5.36
N ALA A 358 4.94 14.74 -4.05
CA ALA A 358 5.74 15.48 -3.06
C ALA A 358 7.22 15.04 -3.04
N ASP A 359 7.48 13.77 -3.39
CA ASP A 359 8.82 13.21 -3.56
C ASP A 359 8.84 12.19 -4.71
N ILE A 360 9.93 12.20 -5.48
CA ILE A 360 10.13 11.32 -6.63
C ILE A 360 10.16 9.83 -6.25
N ALA A 361 10.47 9.49 -4.99
CA ALA A 361 10.53 8.12 -4.51
C ALA A 361 9.15 7.44 -4.55
N VAL A 362 8.05 8.20 -4.49
CA VAL A 362 6.68 7.68 -4.68
C VAL A 362 6.50 7.13 -6.10
N GLY A 363 7.09 7.81 -7.08
CA GLY A 363 6.97 7.48 -8.50
C GLY A 363 8.00 6.47 -9.02
N ILE A 364 8.77 5.83 -8.15
CA ILE A 364 9.73 4.78 -8.53
C ILE A 364 8.99 3.62 -9.20
N ASP A 365 9.49 3.21 -10.36
CA ASP A 365 8.99 2.09 -11.15
C ASP A 365 9.82 0.85 -10.84
N TYR A 366 9.30 0.00 -9.95
CA TYR A 366 9.92 -1.28 -9.64
C TYR A 366 9.70 -2.25 -10.81
N PRO A 367 10.75 -2.94 -11.30
CA PRO A 367 10.64 -3.81 -12.49
C PRO A 367 9.57 -4.90 -12.39
N ASP A 368 9.34 -5.41 -11.18
CA ASP A 368 8.37 -6.47 -10.91
C ASP A 368 6.95 -5.94 -10.67
N ARG A 369 6.75 -4.60 -10.62
CA ARG A 369 5.50 -3.88 -10.27
C ARG A 369 4.83 -4.30 -8.98
N SER A 370 5.46 -5.19 -8.24
CA SER A 370 4.92 -5.74 -7.02
C SER A 370 4.91 -4.63 -5.96
N ARG A 371 5.97 -3.82 -5.94
CA ARG A 371 6.16 -2.73 -4.98
C ARG A 371 5.63 -1.42 -5.51
N ASN A 372 4.91 -0.69 -4.67
CA ASN A 372 4.76 0.75 -4.82
C ASN A 372 4.99 1.43 -3.46
N ASN A 373 5.46 2.67 -3.50
CA ASN A 373 5.76 3.45 -2.29
C ASN A 373 4.63 4.40 -1.90
N VAL A 374 3.43 4.24 -2.47
CA VAL A 374 2.33 5.17 -2.23
C VAL A 374 1.90 5.09 -0.77
N LEU A 375 1.58 3.91 -0.24
CA LEU A 375 1.18 3.80 1.16
C LEU A 375 2.33 4.18 2.10
N SER A 376 3.51 3.59 1.91
CA SER A 376 4.63 3.74 2.85
C SER A 376 5.12 5.18 2.98
N MET A 377 5.38 5.86 1.86
CA MET A 377 5.78 7.27 1.86
C MET A 377 4.66 8.18 2.35
N GLY A 378 3.40 7.86 2.01
CA GLY A 378 2.24 8.62 2.45
C GLY A 378 2.04 8.56 3.96
N MET A 379 2.21 7.38 4.57
CA MET A 379 2.18 7.19 6.02
C MET A 379 3.31 7.95 6.72
N GLU A 380 4.53 7.90 6.19
CA GLU A 380 5.65 8.71 6.68
C GLU A 380 5.37 10.20 6.60
N ALA A 381 4.77 10.64 5.50
CA ALA A 381 4.46 12.05 5.31
C ALA A 381 3.42 12.53 6.32
N VAL A 382 2.29 11.82 6.42
CA VAL A 382 1.16 12.20 7.28
C VAL A 382 1.53 12.14 8.76
N PHE A 383 2.23 11.08 9.23
CA PHE A 383 2.43 10.87 10.66
C PHE A 383 3.83 11.22 11.18
N HIS A 384 4.85 11.24 10.31
CA HIS A 384 6.21 11.64 10.67
C HIS A 384 6.65 12.95 9.99
N ARG A 385 5.72 13.64 9.31
CA ARG A 385 5.93 14.97 8.69
C ARG A 385 7.02 14.96 7.62
N LYS A 386 7.37 13.78 7.08
CA LYS A 386 8.27 13.67 5.95
C LYS A 386 7.63 14.33 4.72
N TYR A 387 8.46 14.72 3.75
CA TYR A 387 7.96 15.24 2.47
C TYR A 387 7.01 16.44 2.63
N GLY A 388 7.30 17.29 3.63
CA GLY A 388 6.49 18.46 3.96
C GLY A 388 5.08 18.15 4.45
N GLY A 389 4.84 16.93 4.95
CA GLY A 389 3.51 16.47 5.36
C GLY A 389 2.51 16.32 4.21
N LEU A 390 2.97 16.37 2.96
CA LEU A 390 2.16 16.54 1.74
C LEU A 390 1.41 17.88 1.67
N GLU A 391 1.76 18.84 2.54
CA GLU A 391 1.18 20.18 2.60
C GLU A 391 2.06 21.24 1.90
N GLY A 392 3.22 20.83 1.40
CA GLY A 392 4.18 21.72 0.74
C GLY A 392 5.18 22.41 1.67
N ALA A 393 5.32 21.94 2.91
CA ALA A 393 6.31 22.46 3.84
C ALA A 393 7.76 22.06 3.47
N ALA A 394 8.75 22.79 3.99
CA ALA A 394 10.17 22.49 3.85
C ALA A 394 10.66 22.31 2.40
N GLY A 395 10.07 23.06 1.45
CA GLY A 395 10.46 23.04 0.03
C GLY A 395 9.97 21.82 -0.75
N HIS A 396 9.10 20.99 -0.16
CA HIS A 396 8.40 19.92 -0.88
C HIS A 396 7.19 20.47 -1.64
N ASN A 397 6.75 19.75 -2.67
CA ASN A 397 5.49 20.08 -3.33
C ASN A 397 4.30 19.63 -2.46
N PRO A 398 3.21 20.39 -2.38
CA PRO A 398 1.97 19.90 -1.80
C PRO A 398 1.39 18.77 -2.66
N ASP A 399 0.86 17.73 -2.02
CA ASP A 399 0.19 16.60 -2.66
C ASP A 399 -1.02 16.14 -1.83
N THR A 400 -2.03 17.02 -1.79
CA THR A 400 -3.26 16.79 -1.03
C THR A 400 -4.03 15.57 -1.52
N GLN A 401 -3.92 15.20 -2.80
CA GLN A 401 -4.53 13.96 -3.31
C GLN A 401 -3.88 12.72 -2.68
N HIS A 402 -2.55 12.68 -2.58
CA HIS A 402 -1.86 11.60 -1.90
C HIS A 402 -2.21 11.57 -0.41
N ARG A 403 -2.25 12.73 0.27
CA ARG A 403 -2.68 12.84 1.67
C ARG A 403 -4.08 12.26 1.88
N ASN A 404 -5.04 12.70 1.06
CA ASN A 404 -6.42 12.28 1.17
C ASN A 404 -6.56 10.78 0.83
N LEU A 405 -5.81 10.24 -0.14
CA LEU A 405 -5.78 8.79 -0.36
C LEU A 405 -5.38 8.04 0.92
N ILE A 406 -4.32 8.46 1.60
CA ILE A 406 -3.84 7.78 2.81
C ILE A 406 -4.89 7.84 3.93
N LEU A 407 -5.45 9.03 4.19
CA LEU A 407 -6.48 9.21 5.20
C LEU A 407 -7.73 8.37 4.90
N GLY A 408 -8.19 8.37 3.64
CA GLY A 408 -9.35 7.59 3.22
C GLY A 408 -9.11 6.08 3.30
N LEU A 409 -7.90 5.62 2.95
CA LEU A 409 -7.53 4.21 3.11
C LEU A 409 -7.60 3.80 4.57
N LEU A 410 -6.99 4.57 5.47
CA LEU A 410 -7.00 4.27 6.90
C LEU A 410 -8.41 4.34 7.50
N ALA A 411 -9.24 5.27 7.04
CA ALA A 411 -10.58 5.46 7.55
C ALA A 411 -11.56 4.38 7.07
N PHE A 412 -11.53 4.03 5.77
CA PHE A 412 -12.65 3.35 5.12
C PHE A 412 -12.28 2.13 4.28
N SER A 413 -11.00 1.94 3.93
CA SER A 413 -10.65 0.75 3.16
C SER A 413 -10.91 -0.49 4.02
N PRO A 414 -11.69 -1.46 3.49
CA PRO A 414 -11.96 -2.67 4.23
C PRO A 414 -10.66 -3.41 4.50
N GLY A 415 -10.65 -4.17 5.60
CA GLY A 415 -9.62 -5.15 5.90
C GLY A 415 -9.61 -6.26 4.87
N ASP A 416 -8.62 -7.15 4.96
CA ASP A 416 -8.64 -8.33 4.10
C ASP A 416 -9.82 -9.23 4.45
N HIS A 417 -10.77 -9.28 3.52
CA HIS A 417 -11.93 -10.18 3.59
C HIS A 417 -11.61 -11.58 3.11
N ARG A 418 -10.34 -11.92 2.77
CA ARG A 418 -9.94 -13.29 2.39
C ARG A 418 -9.99 -14.31 3.56
N GLU A 419 -10.82 -14.08 4.56
CA GLU A 419 -11.16 -15.09 5.57
C GLU A 419 -12.40 -15.90 5.15
N ALA A 420 -12.26 -17.23 5.30
CA ALA A 420 -13.31 -18.24 5.42
C ALA A 420 -13.92 -18.84 4.13
N THR A 421 -13.09 -19.35 3.21
CA THR A 421 -13.45 -20.55 2.43
C THR A 421 -12.46 -21.67 2.67
#